data_AF-M2Q230-F1
#
_entry.id   AF-M2Q230-F1
#
_cell.length_a   1.000
_cell.length_b   1.000
_cell.length_c   1.000
_cell.angle_alpha   90.00
_cell.angle_beta   90.00
_cell.angle_gamma   90.00
#
_symmetry.space_group_name_H-M   'P 1'
#
loop_
_entity.id
_entity.type
_entity.pdbx_description
1 polymer ?
#
loop_
_entity_poly.entity_id
_entity_poly.type
_entity_poly.pdbx_seq_one_letter_code
_entity_poly.pdbx_strand_id
1 'polypeptide(L)'
;MMTEPTGTPETPERLPLFHDDPKLRRRRGCSSIAGVVIFAAAFGGIAGLIGGEIAGLVVAGVIAVPLVYIMLYNLRRRIWLEGETLIVRTWGVRRIDLTAAERIDLVISDVRGTRTVSLLVNAGKRRKVAKVDLAVYSGAGGRELGILQLRKLANALLNNTDANGLVFSELLVAQLKSEARGDAAAERPLYRLASAAPGGKYIQRFTMEAVSRFVATLD
;
A
#
# COMPACT_ATOMS: atom_id res chain seq x y z
N MET A 1 20.91 40.77 27.41
CA MET A 1 21.65 40.46 26.18
C MET A 1 21.07 39.16 25.65
N MET A 2 20.55 39.23 24.43
CA MET A 2 19.73 38.24 23.74
C MET A 2 20.64 37.25 23.01
N THR A 3 20.36 35.93 23.09
CA THR A 3 20.65 34.95 22.02
C THR A 3 19.85 33.67 22.25
N GLU A 4 18.82 33.54 21.40
CA GLU A 4 18.15 32.38 20.80
C GLU A 4 18.20 30.97 21.45
N PRO A 5 17.04 30.28 21.56
CA PRO A 5 17.01 28.83 21.72
C PRO A 5 17.40 28.15 20.39
N THR A 6 18.47 27.37 20.40
CA THR A 6 18.83 26.46 19.31
C THR A 6 17.79 25.33 19.23
N GLY A 7 16.72 25.57 18.49
CA GLY A 7 15.83 24.51 18.04
C GLY A 7 16.62 23.56 17.15
N THR A 8 16.91 22.37 17.64
CA THR A 8 17.27 21.23 16.79
C THR A 8 16.19 21.16 15.70
N PRO A 9 16.53 21.14 14.39
CA PRO A 9 15.50 20.99 13.37
C PRO A 9 14.77 19.69 13.69
N GLU A 10 13.50 19.79 14.07
CA GLU A 10 12.66 18.64 14.36
C GLU A 10 12.69 17.77 13.11
N THR A 11 13.46 16.69 13.13
CA THR A 11 13.45 15.72 12.04
C THR A 11 12.01 15.26 11.94
N PRO A 12 11.27 15.61 10.88
CA PRO A 12 9.83 15.53 10.96
C PRO A 12 9.43 14.06 11.18
N GLU A 13 8.53 13.83 12.15
CA GLU A 13 8.24 12.49 12.64
C GLU A 13 7.74 11.58 11.49
N ARG A 14 8.60 10.66 11.03
CA ARG A 14 8.28 9.75 9.93
C ARG A 14 7.47 8.56 10.44
N LEU A 15 6.17 8.59 10.19
CA LEU A 15 5.28 7.50 10.55
C LEU A 15 5.22 6.45 9.43
N PRO A 16 5.68 5.21 9.64
CA PRO A 16 5.56 4.17 8.62
C PRO A 16 4.08 3.83 8.38
N LEU A 17 3.64 3.95 7.13
CA LEU A 17 2.25 3.71 6.73
C LEU A 17 1.93 2.24 6.52
N PHE A 18 2.87 1.31 6.62
CA PHE A 18 2.52 -0.10 6.71
C PHE A 18 3.54 -0.80 7.58
N HIS A 19 3.08 -1.32 8.72
CA HIS A 19 3.94 -2.11 9.60
C HIS A 19 4.04 -3.52 9.02
N ASP A 20 4.97 -3.71 8.10
CA ASP A 20 5.39 -5.07 7.76
C ASP A 20 6.20 -5.62 8.92
N ASP A 21 5.57 -6.52 9.67
CA ASP A 21 6.24 -7.34 10.67
C ASP A 21 7.52 -7.92 10.05
N PRO A 22 8.70 -7.60 10.60
CA PRO A 22 9.99 -8.00 10.02
C PRO A 22 10.10 -9.53 9.88
N LYS A 23 9.41 -10.30 10.74
CA LYS A 23 9.36 -11.77 10.66
C LYS A 23 8.59 -12.24 9.43
N LEU A 24 7.46 -11.60 9.14
CA LEU A 24 6.64 -11.90 7.96
C LEU A 24 7.35 -11.50 6.66
N ARG A 25 8.10 -10.39 6.68
CA ARG A 25 8.91 -9.96 5.54
C ARG A 25 10.05 -10.92 5.24
N ARG A 26 10.73 -11.42 6.27
CA ARG A 26 11.77 -12.47 6.13
C ARG A 26 11.17 -13.77 5.60
N ARG A 27 10.05 -14.24 6.15
CA ARG A 27 9.36 -15.44 5.66
C ARG A 27 8.93 -15.32 4.21
N ARG A 28 8.29 -14.20 3.83
CA ARG A 28 7.90 -13.92 2.45
C ARG A 28 9.12 -13.87 1.53
N GLY A 29 10.20 -13.22 1.97
CA GLY A 29 11.46 -13.19 1.22
C GLY A 29 12.06 -14.58 1.01
N CYS A 30 12.13 -15.41 2.05
CA CYS A 30 12.62 -16.78 1.95
C CYS A 30 11.74 -17.65 1.04
N SER A 31 10.41 -17.58 1.18
CA SER A 31 9.49 -18.32 0.31
C SER A 31 9.57 -17.85 -1.16
N SER A 32 9.77 -16.56 -1.38
CA SER A 32 9.97 -16.02 -2.73
C SER A 32 11.29 -16.50 -3.33
N ILE A 33 12.39 -16.48 -2.58
CA ILE A 33 13.69 -17.00 -3.07
C ILE A 33 13.55 -18.48 -3.43
N ALA A 34 12.98 -19.29 -2.53
CA ALA A 34 12.77 -20.71 -2.79
C ALA A 34 11.94 -20.94 -4.07
N GLY A 35 10.84 -20.19 -4.24
CA GLY A 35 10.02 -20.25 -5.44
C GLY A 35 10.78 -19.87 -6.71
N VAL A 36 11.60 -18.81 -6.68
CA VAL A 36 12.42 -18.38 -7.82
C VAL A 36 13.46 -19.43 -8.17
N VAL A 37 14.16 -19.98 -7.17
CA VAL A 37 15.19 -21.01 -7.39
C VAL A 37 14.60 -22.27 -8.01
N ILE A 38 13.47 -22.77 -7.47
CA ILE A 38 12.80 -23.96 -8.00
C ILE A 38 12.35 -23.72 -9.44
N PHE A 39 11.73 -22.57 -9.71
CA PHE A 39 11.22 -22.27 -11.05
C PHE A 39 12.37 -22.09 -12.06
N ALA A 40 13.41 -21.33 -11.71
CA ALA A 40 14.57 -21.16 -12.57
C ALA A 40 15.32 -22.46 -12.81
N ALA A 41 15.46 -23.33 -11.78
CA ALA A 41 16.09 -24.64 -11.91
C ALA A 41 15.28 -25.59 -12.78
N ALA A 42 13.95 -25.56 -12.71
CA ALA A 42 13.09 -26.39 -13.57
C ALA A 42 13.27 -26.04 -15.05
N PHE A 43 13.15 -24.76 -15.41
CA PHE A 43 13.33 -24.33 -16.80
C PHE A 43 14.77 -24.44 -17.28
N GLY A 44 15.74 -24.13 -16.41
CA GLY A 44 17.16 -24.30 -16.70
C GLY A 44 17.56 -25.76 -16.88
N GLY A 45 17.00 -26.67 -16.07
CA GLY A 45 17.23 -28.10 -16.21
C GLY A 45 16.71 -28.66 -17.54
N ILE A 46 15.49 -28.28 -17.93
CA ILE A 46 14.91 -28.68 -19.23
C ILE A 46 15.78 -28.16 -20.39
N ALA A 47 16.17 -26.88 -20.34
CA ALA A 47 17.06 -26.31 -21.36
C ALA A 47 18.46 -26.95 -21.36
N GLY A 48 18.98 -27.30 -20.19
CA GLY A 48 20.29 -27.93 -20.02
C GLY A 48 20.35 -29.35 -20.58
N LEU A 49 19.26 -30.11 -20.46
CA LEU A 49 19.14 -31.44 -21.05
C LEU A 49 19.13 -31.40 -22.59
N ILE A 50 18.61 -30.32 -23.19
CA ILE A 50 18.48 -30.18 -24.64
C ILE A 50 19.72 -29.52 -25.26
N GLY A 51 20.21 -28.45 -24.64
CA GLY A 51 21.26 -27.58 -25.19
C GLY A 51 22.61 -27.66 -24.46
N GLY A 52 22.76 -28.58 -23.50
CA GLY A 52 23.96 -28.70 -22.67
C GLY A 52 23.97 -27.74 -21.47
N GLU A 53 24.93 -27.96 -20.56
CA GLU A 53 25.00 -27.28 -19.25
C GLU A 53 24.95 -25.75 -19.35
N ILE A 54 25.68 -25.17 -20.31
CA ILE A 54 25.74 -23.72 -20.51
C ILE A 54 24.36 -23.16 -20.90
N ALA A 55 23.63 -23.82 -21.81
CA ALA A 55 22.30 -23.39 -22.22
C ALA A 55 21.31 -23.40 -21.05
N GLY A 56 21.40 -24.42 -20.19
CA GLY A 56 20.59 -24.52 -18.98
C GLY A 56 20.84 -23.38 -17.99
N LEU A 57 22.11 -23.06 -17.75
CA LEU A 57 22.49 -21.94 -16.87
C LEU A 57 22.02 -20.59 -17.40
N VAL A 58 22.13 -20.35 -18.71
CA VAL A 58 21.66 -19.10 -19.34
C VAL A 58 20.15 -18.96 -19.17
N VAL A 59 19.37 -20.00 -19.45
CA VAL A 59 17.91 -19.98 -19.30
C VAL A 59 17.49 -19.77 -17.84
N ALA A 60 18.12 -20.47 -16.91
CA ALA A 60 17.89 -20.28 -15.47
C ALA A 60 18.15 -18.82 -15.07
N GLY A 61 19.26 -18.24 -15.52
CA GLY A 61 19.62 -16.84 -15.25
C GLY A 61 18.59 -15.86 -15.80
N VAL A 62 18.20 -16.00 -17.07
CA VAL A 62 17.24 -15.11 -17.75
C VAL A 62 15.87 -15.10 -17.04
N ILE A 63 15.45 -16.22 -16.46
CA ILE A 63 14.19 -16.33 -15.71
C ILE A 63 14.36 -15.83 -14.27
N ALA A 64 15.46 -16.18 -13.60
CA ALA A 64 15.70 -15.81 -12.21
C ALA A 64 15.86 -14.30 -12.04
N VAL A 65 16.60 -13.64 -12.93
CA VAL A 65 16.92 -12.20 -12.83
C VAL A 65 15.67 -11.31 -12.70
N PRO A 66 14.65 -11.36 -13.59
CA PRO A 66 13.47 -10.51 -13.45
C PRO A 66 12.64 -10.84 -12.20
N LEU A 67 12.58 -12.12 -11.79
CA LEU A 67 11.86 -12.52 -10.58
C LEU A 67 12.53 -11.99 -9.31
N VAL A 68 13.86 -12.13 -9.20
CA VAL A 68 14.65 -11.56 -8.11
C VAL A 68 14.53 -10.04 -8.10
N TYR A 69 14.54 -9.40 -9.26
CA TYR A 69 14.37 -7.95 -9.37
C TYR A 69 13.03 -7.48 -8.79
N ILE A 70 11.90 -8.12 -9.16
CA ILE A 70 10.58 -7.80 -8.62
C ILE A 70 10.53 -8.03 -7.11
N MET A 71 11.13 -9.13 -6.64
CA MET A 71 11.22 -9.42 -5.21
C MET A 71 11.97 -8.30 -4.47
N LEU A 72 13.18 -7.94 -4.93
CA LEU A 72 13.99 -6.89 -4.31
C LEU A 72 13.29 -5.52 -4.35
N TYR A 73 12.59 -5.21 -5.43
CA TYR A 73 11.81 -4.00 -5.56
C TYR A 73 10.72 -3.91 -4.47
N ASN A 74 9.98 -4.99 -4.25
CA ASN A 74 8.94 -5.04 -3.20
C ASN A 74 9.55 -5.01 -1.79
N LEU A 75 10.67 -5.68 -1.56
CA LEU A 75 11.35 -5.67 -0.25
C LEU A 75 11.95 -4.31 0.10
N ARG A 76 12.40 -3.53 -0.90
CA ARG A 76 12.94 -2.17 -0.70
C ARG A 76 11.85 -1.11 -0.63
N ARG A 77 10.65 -1.39 -1.15
CA ARG A 77 9.52 -0.46 -1.12
C ARG A 77 9.13 -0.13 0.32
N ARG A 78 9.25 1.14 0.69
CA ARG A 78 8.88 1.68 1.99
C ARG A 78 8.06 2.94 1.79
N ILE A 79 7.02 3.13 2.60
CA ILE A 79 6.16 4.31 2.58
C ILE A 79 6.09 4.89 3.98
N TRP A 80 6.38 6.18 4.08
CA TRP A 80 6.23 6.95 5.31
C TRP A 80 5.30 8.12 5.07
N LEU A 81 4.59 8.51 6.13
CA LEU A 81 3.90 9.77 6.22
C LEU A 81 4.76 10.70 7.07
N GLU A 82 5.11 11.86 6.52
CA GLU A 82 5.88 12.91 7.15
C GLU A 82 5.03 14.18 7.13
N GLY A 83 4.28 14.44 8.22
CA GLY A 83 3.22 15.45 8.23
C GLY A 83 2.15 15.16 7.17
N GLU A 84 2.05 16.04 6.18
CA GLU A 84 1.14 15.91 5.02
C GLU A 84 1.86 15.35 3.78
N THR A 85 3.14 15.03 3.86
CA THR A 85 3.92 14.49 2.74
C THR A 85 4.07 12.97 2.84
N LEU A 86 3.64 12.27 1.80
CA LEU A 86 3.97 10.87 1.57
C LEU A 86 5.38 10.73 1.00
N ILE A 87 6.23 10.00 1.71
CA ILE A 87 7.56 9.63 1.23
C ILE A 87 7.54 8.18 0.79
N VAL A 88 7.76 7.95 -0.49
CA VAL A 88 7.85 6.62 -1.09
C VAL A 88 9.29 6.35 -1.47
N ARG A 89 9.94 5.38 -0.81
CA ARG A 89 11.26 4.89 -1.21
C ARG A 89 11.11 3.55 -1.92
N THR A 90 11.63 3.48 -3.13
CA THR A 90 11.84 2.23 -3.87
C THR A 90 13.31 2.14 -4.23
N TRP A 91 13.68 2.44 -5.48
CA TRP A 91 15.06 2.65 -5.90
C TRP A 91 15.54 4.09 -5.70
N GLY A 92 14.60 5.04 -5.72
CA GLY A 92 14.81 6.42 -5.30
C GLY A 92 13.84 6.80 -4.21
N VAL A 93 13.99 8.01 -3.67
CA VAL A 93 13.04 8.59 -2.72
C VAL A 93 12.16 9.59 -3.47
N ARG A 94 10.84 9.44 -3.35
CA ARG A 94 9.86 10.36 -3.92
C ARG A 94 9.04 10.96 -2.80
N ARG A 95 8.89 12.28 -2.82
CA ARG A 95 8.03 13.04 -1.90
C ARG A 95 6.79 13.47 -2.66
N ILE A 96 5.63 13.15 -2.11
CA ILE A 96 4.31 13.43 -2.68
C ILE A 96 3.53 14.15 -1.60
N ASP A 97 3.22 15.41 -1.84
CA ASP A 97 2.38 16.20 -0.94
C ASP A 97 0.93 15.73 -1.07
N LEU A 98 0.30 15.42 0.06
CA LEU A 98 -1.11 15.04 0.09
C LEU A 98 -2.00 16.26 -0.10
N THR A 99 -1.63 17.45 0.35
CA THR A 99 -2.50 18.63 0.25
C THR A 99 -2.63 19.10 -1.20
N ALA A 100 -1.51 19.14 -1.92
CA ALA A 100 -1.43 19.49 -3.34
C ALA A 100 -1.67 18.30 -4.28
N ALA A 101 -2.20 17.18 -3.79
CA ALA A 101 -2.54 16.05 -4.65
C ALA A 101 -3.75 16.41 -5.51
N GLU A 102 -3.58 16.39 -6.84
CA GLU A 102 -4.62 16.73 -7.81
C GLU A 102 -5.73 15.68 -7.91
N ARG A 103 -5.41 14.43 -7.61
CA ARG A 103 -6.38 13.34 -7.69
C ARG A 103 -6.12 12.29 -6.63
N ILE A 104 -7.16 12.01 -5.86
CA ILE A 104 -7.19 10.90 -4.91
C ILE A 104 -8.26 9.91 -5.38
N ASP A 105 -7.89 8.63 -5.54
CA ASP A 105 -8.81 7.55 -5.89
C ASP A 105 -8.72 6.44 -4.81
N LEU A 106 -9.85 5.77 -4.54
CA LEU A 106 -9.87 4.58 -3.70
C LEU A 106 -9.86 3.32 -4.56
N VAL A 107 -8.95 2.41 -4.24
CA VAL A 107 -8.68 1.22 -5.02
C VAL A 107 -8.88 -0.02 -4.17
N ILE A 108 -9.73 -0.92 -4.64
CA ILE A 108 -9.92 -2.23 -4.02
C ILE A 108 -9.37 -3.28 -4.98
N SER A 109 -8.43 -4.07 -4.49
CA SER A 109 -7.85 -5.18 -5.25
C SER A 109 -8.16 -6.50 -4.56
N ASP A 110 -8.72 -7.46 -5.30
CA ASP A 110 -8.95 -8.82 -4.82
C ASP A 110 -7.96 -9.77 -5.50
N VAL A 111 -7.11 -10.40 -4.70
CA VAL A 111 -6.12 -11.39 -5.17
C VAL A 111 -6.25 -12.64 -4.32
N ARG A 112 -6.71 -13.74 -4.93
CA ARG A 112 -6.87 -15.05 -4.28
C ARG A 112 -7.69 -14.98 -2.98
N GLY A 113 -8.77 -14.20 -2.98
CA GLY A 113 -9.64 -14.03 -1.80
C GLY A 113 -9.08 -13.09 -0.73
N THR A 114 -7.94 -12.44 -1.00
CA THR A 114 -7.41 -11.35 -0.17
C THR A 114 -7.80 -10.02 -0.80
N ARG A 115 -8.66 -9.27 -0.12
CA ARG A 115 -9.15 -7.95 -0.55
C ARG A 115 -8.35 -6.86 0.14
N THR A 116 -7.69 -6.02 -0.66
CA THR A 116 -6.89 -4.90 -0.17
C THR A 116 -7.55 -3.58 -0.55
N VAL A 117 -7.90 -2.78 0.44
CA VAL A 117 -8.38 -1.41 0.28
C VAL A 117 -7.17 -0.49 0.33
N SER A 118 -6.99 0.34 -0.70
CA SER A 118 -5.82 1.20 -0.86
C SER A 118 -6.20 2.57 -1.36
N LEU A 119 -5.58 3.60 -0.83
CA LEU A 119 -5.66 4.95 -1.34
C LEU A 119 -4.60 5.16 -2.42
N LEU A 120 -5.02 5.62 -3.60
CA LEU A 120 -4.14 6.00 -4.69
C LEU A 120 -4.11 7.52 -4.79
N VAL A 121 -2.95 8.11 -4.49
CA VAL A 121 -2.71 9.55 -4.51
C VAL A 121 -1.88 9.89 -5.74
N ASN A 122 -2.34 10.85 -6.53
CA ASN A 122 -1.65 11.36 -7.72
C ASN A 122 -1.49 12.88 -7.64
N ALA A 123 -0.25 13.35 -7.61
CA ALA A 123 0.09 14.78 -7.55
C ALA A 123 0.43 15.37 -8.94
N GLY A 124 -0.33 14.99 -9.97
CA GLY A 124 -0.32 15.57 -11.33
C GLY A 124 0.88 15.29 -12.22
N LYS A 125 2.07 15.10 -11.65
CA LYS A 125 3.31 14.89 -12.41
C LYS A 125 3.58 13.40 -12.67
N ARG A 126 4.04 13.09 -13.90
CA ARG A 126 4.51 11.74 -14.27
C ARG A 126 5.54 11.27 -13.23
N ARG A 127 5.27 10.13 -12.56
CA ARG A 127 6.03 9.51 -11.44
C ARG A 127 5.70 9.95 -10.01
N LYS A 128 4.78 10.90 -9.78
CA LYS A 128 4.29 11.30 -8.44
C LYS A 128 2.96 10.62 -8.07
N VAL A 129 2.95 9.30 -8.15
CA VAL A 129 1.80 8.48 -7.74
C VAL A 129 2.23 7.61 -6.56
N ALA A 130 1.46 7.64 -5.47
CA ALA A 130 1.62 6.79 -4.30
C ALA A 130 0.38 5.93 -4.10
N LYS A 131 0.59 4.63 -3.93
CA LYS A 131 -0.44 3.71 -3.42
C LYS A 131 -0.15 3.45 -1.94
N VAL A 132 -1.06 3.87 -1.08
CA VAL A 132 -1.05 3.61 0.37
C VAL A 132 -2.11 2.56 0.65
N ASP A 133 -1.70 1.38 1.08
CA ASP A 133 -2.66 0.37 1.49
C ASP A 133 -3.28 0.85 2.83
N LEU A 134 -4.59 0.68 3.03
CA LEU A 134 -5.33 1.09 4.23
C LEU A 134 -5.75 -0.13 5.05
N ALA A 135 -6.18 -1.20 4.37
CA ALA A 135 -6.58 -2.43 5.01
C ALA A 135 -6.42 -3.62 4.06
N VAL A 136 -6.10 -4.78 4.61
CA VAL A 136 -6.00 -6.06 3.90
C VAL A 136 -6.88 -7.06 4.62
N TYR A 137 -7.94 -7.52 3.98
CA TYR A 137 -8.89 -8.50 4.52
C TYR A 137 -8.77 -9.84 3.80
N SER A 138 -8.88 -10.93 4.55
CA SER A 138 -8.97 -12.30 4.03
C SER A 138 -10.05 -13.04 4.82
N GLY A 139 -11.18 -13.33 4.18
CA GLY A 139 -12.38 -13.82 4.87
C GLY A 139 -12.91 -12.79 5.87
N ALA A 140 -13.28 -13.23 7.08
CA ALA A 140 -13.83 -12.37 8.14
C ALA A 140 -12.77 -11.63 8.97
N GLY A 141 -11.48 -11.80 8.66
CA GLY A 141 -10.37 -11.18 9.38
C GLY A 141 -9.50 -10.33 8.45
N GLY A 142 -8.61 -9.53 9.03
CA GLY A 142 -7.70 -8.71 8.26
C GLY A 142 -6.70 -7.92 9.10
N ARG A 143 -5.84 -7.19 8.41
CA ARG A 143 -4.90 -6.22 8.96
C ARG A 143 -5.25 -4.84 8.46
N GLU A 144 -5.60 -3.96 9.38
CA GLU A 144 -5.89 -2.55 9.11
C GLU A 144 -4.66 -1.70 9.46
N LEU A 145 -4.61 -0.51 8.87
CA LEU A 145 -3.67 0.53 9.24
C LEU A 145 -3.91 0.93 10.71
N GLY A 146 -2.86 1.21 11.47
CA GLY A 146 -3.02 1.57 12.89
C GLY A 146 -3.76 2.91 13.08
N ILE A 147 -4.36 3.08 14.26
CA ILE A 147 -5.16 4.27 14.63
C ILE A 147 -4.41 5.58 14.38
N LEU A 148 -3.13 5.67 14.78
CA LEU A 148 -2.32 6.88 14.62
C LEU A 148 -2.09 7.21 13.13
N GLN A 149 -1.81 6.18 12.33
CA GLN A 149 -1.60 6.31 10.90
C GLN A 149 -2.90 6.75 10.20
N LEU A 150 -4.03 6.13 10.54
CA LEU A 150 -5.35 6.47 9.99
C LEU A 150 -5.73 7.91 10.33
N ARG A 151 -5.51 8.33 11.58
CA ARG A 151 -5.79 9.69 12.03
C ARG A 151 -4.94 10.73 11.31
N LYS A 152 -3.62 10.52 11.22
CA LYS A 152 -2.74 11.45 10.50
C LYS A 152 -3.10 11.51 9.01
N LEU A 153 -3.47 10.38 8.40
CA LEU A 153 -3.91 10.35 7.01
C LEU A 153 -5.25 11.08 6.80
N ALA A 154 -6.24 10.86 7.67
CA ALA A 154 -7.53 11.56 7.61
C ALA A 154 -7.33 13.08 7.71
N ASN A 155 -6.52 13.54 8.66
CA ASN A 155 -6.20 14.97 8.81
C ASN A 155 -5.51 15.54 7.57
N ALA A 156 -4.56 14.81 6.98
CA ALA A 156 -3.88 15.26 5.76
C ALA A 156 -4.82 15.32 4.54
N LEU A 157 -5.81 14.42 4.46
CA LEU A 157 -6.83 14.42 3.41
C LEU A 157 -7.88 15.51 3.61
N LEU A 158 -8.16 15.89 4.85
CA LEU A 158 -9.07 17.01 5.16
C LEU A 158 -8.53 18.34 4.61
N ASN A 159 -7.21 18.52 4.62
CA ASN A 159 -6.53 19.71 4.12
C ASN A 159 -6.22 19.67 2.61
N ASN A 160 -6.68 18.65 1.90
CA ASN A 160 -6.43 18.50 0.47
C ASN A 160 -7.37 19.37 -0.38
N THR A 161 -6.86 19.83 -1.53
CA THR A 161 -7.61 20.72 -2.44
C THR A 161 -8.59 20.00 -3.38
N ASP A 162 -8.48 18.68 -3.54
CA ASP A 162 -9.41 17.85 -4.32
C ASP A 162 -10.67 17.55 -3.48
N ALA A 163 -11.84 17.66 -4.11
CA ALA A 163 -13.13 17.40 -3.46
C ALA A 163 -13.22 15.97 -2.90
N ASN A 164 -12.50 15.02 -3.51
CA ASN A 164 -12.44 13.65 -3.04
C ASN A 164 -11.73 13.52 -1.68
N GLY A 165 -10.81 14.44 -1.34
CA GLY A 165 -10.06 14.43 -0.08
C GLY A 165 -10.98 14.45 1.14
N LEU A 166 -12.02 15.29 1.13
CA LEU A 166 -12.98 15.41 2.22
C LEU A 166 -13.75 14.10 2.46
N VAL A 167 -14.34 13.52 1.41
CA VAL A 167 -15.12 12.28 1.53
C VAL A 167 -14.27 11.10 2.00
N PHE A 168 -13.02 11.02 1.54
CA PHE A 168 -12.10 10.01 2.05
C PHE A 168 -11.71 10.26 3.50
N SER A 169 -11.55 11.52 3.92
CA SER A 169 -11.32 11.87 5.32
C SER A 169 -12.49 11.41 6.21
N GLU A 170 -13.73 11.67 5.79
CA GLU A 170 -14.93 11.22 6.50
C GLU A 170 -15.00 9.69 6.62
N LEU A 171 -14.69 8.96 5.54
CA LEU A 171 -14.60 7.49 5.60
C LEU A 171 -13.57 7.00 6.62
N LEU A 172 -12.37 7.63 6.66
CA LEU A 172 -11.33 7.27 7.62
C LEU A 172 -11.72 7.65 9.05
N VAL A 173 -12.42 8.77 9.25
CA VAL A 173 -12.94 9.18 10.57
C VAL A 173 -14.03 8.23 11.03
N ALA A 174 -14.94 7.81 10.15
CA ALA A 174 -15.96 6.80 10.46
C ALA A 174 -15.32 5.46 10.86
N GLN A 175 -14.27 5.05 10.15
CA GLN A 175 -13.48 3.87 10.52
C GLN A 175 -12.88 4.01 11.92
N LEU A 176 -12.25 5.14 12.23
CA LEU A 176 -11.65 5.41 13.54
C LEU A 176 -12.69 5.43 14.66
N LYS A 177 -13.87 6.01 14.42
CA LYS A 177 -14.99 5.98 15.38
C LYS A 177 -15.46 4.55 15.64
N SER A 178 -15.65 3.76 14.58
CA SER A 178 -16.05 2.36 14.66
C SER A 178 -15.02 1.51 15.43
N GLU A 179 -13.72 1.72 15.17
CA GLU A 179 -12.65 1.06 15.90
C GLU A 179 -12.60 1.48 17.38
N ALA A 180 -12.82 2.77 17.69
CA ALA A 180 -12.88 3.28 19.06
C ALA A 180 -14.08 2.72 19.85
N ARG A 181 -15.19 2.39 19.19
CA ARG A 181 -16.33 1.69 19.80
C ARG A 181 -16.07 0.21 20.06
N GLY A 182 -15.03 -0.36 19.47
CA GLY A 182 -14.72 -1.78 19.57
C GLY A 182 -15.52 -2.65 18.59
N ASP A 183 -16.08 -2.06 17.53
CA ASP A 183 -16.86 -2.80 16.53
C ASP A 183 -16.01 -3.91 15.89
N ALA A 184 -16.66 -5.04 15.59
CA ALA A 184 -16.02 -6.16 14.92
C ALA A 184 -15.60 -5.77 13.50
N ALA A 185 -14.57 -6.43 12.94
CA ALA A 185 -14.06 -6.10 11.61
C ALA A 185 -15.17 -6.06 10.53
N ALA A 186 -16.15 -6.98 10.60
CA ALA A 186 -17.27 -7.04 9.66
C ALA A 186 -18.18 -5.80 9.66
N GLU A 187 -18.22 -5.08 10.77
CA GLU A 187 -19.07 -3.89 10.96
C GLU A 187 -18.35 -2.59 10.60
N ARG A 188 -17.02 -2.65 10.46
CA ARG A 188 -16.19 -1.49 10.18
C ARG A 188 -16.40 -0.97 8.75
N PRO A 189 -16.45 0.37 8.53
CA PRO A 189 -16.65 0.98 7.22
C PRO A 189 -15.72 0.46 6.12
N LEU A 190 -14.43 0.29 6.39
CA LEU A 190 -13.46 -0.20 5.40
C LEU A 190 -13.75 -1.65 4.97
N TYR A 191 -14.18 -2.50 5.89
CA TYR A 191 -14.56 -3.88 5.57
C TYR A 191 -15.85 -3.94 4.76
N ARG A 192 -16.85 -3.14 5.15
CA ARG A 192 -18.13 -3.04 4.42
C ARG A 192 -17.90 -2.56 2.99
N LEU A 193 -17.04 -1.56 2.81
CA LEU A 193 -16.62 -1.09 1.48
C LEU A 193 -15.89 -2.19 0.69
N ALA A 194 -14.94 -2.90 1.32
CA ALA A 194 -14.26 -4.04 0.69
C ALA A 194 -15.20 -5.17 0.29
N SER A 195 -16.27 -5.37 1.06
CA SER A 195 -17.27 -6.42 0.84
C SER A 195 -18.28 -6.07 -0.24
N ALA A 196 -18.62 -4.79 -0.38
CA ALA A 196 -19.49 -4.27 -1.43
C ALA A 196 -18.82 -4.28 -2.82
N ALA A 197 -17.49 -4.36 -2.88
CA ALA A 197 -16.77 -4.46 -4.15
C ALA A 197 -17.04 -5.80 -4.86
N PRO A 198 -17.40 -5.79 -6.16
CA PRO A 198 -17.57 -7.02 -6.92
C PRO A 198 -16.30 -7.90 -6.88
N GLY A 199 -16.46 -9.16 -6.49
CA GLY A 199 -15.36 -10.12 -6.44
C GLY A 199 -14.80 -10.44 -7.83
N GLY A 200 -13.53 -10.88 -7.88
CA GLY A 200 -12.93 -11.44 -9.10
C GLY A 200 -12.34 -10.43 -10.10
N LYS A 201 -12.46 -9.12 -9.88
CA LYS A 201 -11.70 -8.12 -10.64
C LYS A 201 -10.42 -7.75 -9.90
N TYR A 202 -9.27 -7.87 -10.58
CA TYR A 202 -7.94 -7.65 -10.01
C TYR A 202 -7.73 -6.28 -9.37
N ILE A 203 -8.29 -5.22 -9.96
CA ILE A 203 -8.20 -3.84 -9.46
C ILE A 203 -9.49 -3.11 -9.84
N GLN A 204 -10.19 -2.56 -8.86
CA GLN A 204 -11.31 -1.66 -9.07
C GLN A 204 -11.00 -0.29 -8.47
N ARG A 205 -11.13 0.75 -9.30
CA ARG A 205 -11.14 2.14 -8.83
C ARG A 205 -12.59 2.51 -8.56
N PHE A 206 -12.88 2.88 -7.33
CA PHE A 206 -14.19 3.44 -7.02
C PHE A 206 -14.25 4.87 -7.53
N THR A 207 -15.28 5.17 -8.32
CA THR A 207 -15.59 6.55 -8.68
C THR A 207 -16.06 7.30 -7.43
N MET A 208 -15.81 8.61 -7.39
CA MET A 208 -16.20 9.47 -6.28
C MET A 208 -17.67 9.31 -5.89
N GLU A 209 -18.56 9.15 -6.87
CA GLU A 209 -20.00 8.93 -6.67
C GLU A 209 -20.31 7.68 -5.83
N ALA A 210 -19.59 6.58 -6.06
CA ALA A 210 -19.79 5.34 -5.33
C ALA A 210 -19.31 5.45 -3.88
N VAL A 211 -18.20 6.15 -3.65
CA VAL A 211 -17.67 6.40 -2.30
C VAL A 211 -18.58 7.37 -1.55
N SER A 212 -19.00 8.46 -2.19
CA SER A 212 -19.88 9.47 -1.58
C SER A 212 -21.22 8.87 -1.18
N ARG A 213 -21.82 8.02 -2.04
CA ARG A 213 -23.04 7.28 -1.71
C ARG A 213 -22.84 6.32 -0.54
N PHE A 214 -21.70 5.63 -0.49
CA PHE A 214 -21.40 4.74 0.62
C PHE A 214 -21.23 5.51 1.94
N VAL A 215 -20.48 6.61 1.94
CA VAL A 215 -20.28 7.45 3.13
C VAL A 215 -21.60 8.03 3.63
N ALA A 216 -22.48 8.48 2.73
CA ALA A 216 -23.82 8.96 3.09
C ALA A 216 -24.71 7.88 3.77
N THR A 217 -24.36 6.60 3.67
CA THR A 217 -25.07 5.51 4.36
C THR A 217 -24.45 5.12 5.72
N LEU A 218 -23.36 5.79 6.12
CA LEU A 218 -22.67 5.54 7.39
C LEU A 218 -23.13 6.43 8.54
N ASP A 219 -23.96 7.45 8.26
CA ASP A 219 -24.61 8.31 9.27
C ASP A 219 -25.77 7.59 9.99
#